data_AF-A0A382V6Y9-F1
#
_entry.id   AF-A0A382V6Y9-F1
#
_cell.length_a   1.000
_cell.length_b   1.000
_cell.length_c   1.000
_cell.angle_alpha   90.00
_cell.angle_beta   90.00
_cell.angle_gamma   90.00
#
_symmetry.space_group_name_H-M   'P 1'
#
loop_
_entity.id
_entity.type
_entity.pdbx_description
1 polymer ?
#
loop_
_entity_poly.entity_id
_entity_poly.type
_entity_poly.pdbx_seq_one_letter_code
_entity_poly.pdbx_strand_id
1 'polypeptide(L)'
;MMKDNIATKDKLAKLLAMEDIHVRHSSAAQTASFDVHNRVLTLPVWASLEDFVTDMMTGHEVGHALWTPASGWKEALDMEIHKGILNIVEDARIEKKIKRKYPGIVRPFLQAYASLYEKNFFGLTPFEELGFI
;
A
#
# COMPACT_ATOMS: atom_id res chain seq x y z
N MET A 1 -24.36 -7.41 8.62
CA MET A 1 -23.51 -6.68 9.59
C MET A 1 -22.09 -6.38 9.05
N MET A 2 -21.89 -6.22 7.72
CA MET A 2 -20.55 -6.00 7.11
C MET A 2 -20.34 -4.58 6.54
N LYS A 3 -21.40 -3.82 6.23
CA LYS A 3 -21.27 -2.48 5.61
C LYS A 3 -20.68 -1.43 6.57
N ASP A 4 -20.87 -1.58 7.88
CA ASP A 4 -20.45 -0.57 8.87
C ASP A 4 -18.93 -0.53 9.10
N ASN A 5 -18.22 -1.62 8.79
CA ASN A 5 -16.77 -1.70 8.97
C ASN A 5 -16.01 -0.92 7.87
N ILE A 6 -16.44 -1.02 6.61
CA ILE A 6 -15.77 -0.37 5.46
C ILE A 6 -15.79 1.16 5.61
N ALA A 7 -16.96 1.75 5.86
CA ALA A 7 -17.07 3.21 6.01
C ALA A 7 -16.27 3.75 7.22
N THR A 8 -16.11 2.95 8.27
CA THR A 8 -15.30 3.30 9.43
C THR A 8 -13.81 3.26 9.08
N LYS A 9 -13.36 2.21 8.37
CA LYS A 9 -11.98 2.10 7.89
C LYS A 9 -11.62 3.20 6.88
N ASP A 10 -12.54 3.59 6.00
CA ASP A 10 -12.33 4.71 5.07
C ASP A 10 -12.12 6.03 5.80
N LYS A 11 -12.95 6.31 6.83
CA LYS A 11 -12.77 7.50 7.66
C LYS A 11 -11.44 7.47 8.40
N LEU A 12 -11.06 6.31 8.93
CA LEU A 12 -9.77 6.15 9.60
C LEU A 12 -8.61 6.42 8.64
N ALA A 13 -8.64 5.89 7.41
CA ALA A 13 -7.61 6.12 6.41
C ALA A 13 -7.43 7.63 6.12
N LYS A 14 -8.54 8.36 5.94
CA LYS A 14 -8.53 9.81 5.72
C LYS A 14 -7.94 10.57 6.91
N LEU A 15 -8.31 10.20 8.13
CA LEU A 15 -7.76 10.82 9.35
C LEU A 15 -6.25 10.56 9.48
N LEU A 16 -5.80 9.33 9.18
CA LEU A 16 -4.39 8.97 9.28
C LEU A 16 -3.52 9.65 8.22
N ALA A 17 -4.07 9.94 7.04
CA ALA A 17 -3.41 10.68 5.96
C ALA A 17 -3.16 12.15 6.32
N MET A 18 -3.88 12.70 7.30
CA MET A 18 -3.75 14.10 7.74
C MET A 18 -3.93 15.15 6.63
N GLU A 19 -4.61 14.77 5.56
CA GLU A 19 -4.92 15.62 4.42
C GLU A 19 -6.20 15.11 3.74
N ASP A 20 -6.71 15.88 2.78
CA ASP A 20 -7.86 15.43 2.00
C ASP A 20 -7.43 14.40 0.95
N ILE A 21 -7.86 13.15 1.15
CA ILE A 21 -7.68 12.06 0.19
C ILE A 21 -9.04 11.48 -0.19
N HIS A 22 -9.15 11.04 -1.45
CA HIS A 22 -10.29 10.24 -1.89
C HIS A 22 -10.00 8.76 -1.69
N VAL A 23 -10.92 8.03 -1.05
CA VAL A 23 -10.81 6.58 -0.88
C VAL A 23 -11.78 5.92 -1.84
N ARG A 24 -11.25 5.05 -2.71
CA ARG A 24 -12.00 4.30 -3.72
C ARG A 24 -11.80 2.81 -3.51
N HIS A 25 -12.88 2.06 -3.52
CA HIS A 25 -12.85 0.59 -3.57
C HIS A 25 -13.07 0.13 -5.00
N SER A 26 -12.21 -0.75 -5.52
CA SER A 26 -12.30 -1.25 -6.90
C SER A 26 -12.14 -2.76 -6.98
N SER A 27 -13.08 -3.44 -7.62
CA SER A 27 -12.98 -4.88 -7.93
C SER A 27 -11.98 -5.19 -9.04
N ALA A 28 -11.59 -4.19 -9.83
CA ALA A 28 -10.58 -4.34 -10.88
C ALA A 28 -9.14 -4.18 -10.35
N ALA A 29 -8.97 -3.65 -9.13
CA ALA A 29 -7.65 -3.49 -8.52
C ALA A 29 -7.15 -4.83 -7.98
N GLN A 30 -5.97 -5.25 -8.41
CA GLN A 30 -5.31 -6.45 -7.88
C GLN A 30 -4.66 -6.21 -6.52
N THR A 31 -4.24 -4.98 -6.23
CA THR A 31 -3.58 -4.57 -4.98
C THR A 31 -4.00 -3.14 -4.59
N ALA A 32 -3.68 -2.73 -3.36
CA ALA A 32 -3.80 -1.34 -2.95
C ALA A 32 -2.82 -0.44 -3.70
N SER A 33 -3.17 0.82 -3.87
CA SER A 33 -2.30 1.82 -4.49
C SER A 33 -2.72 3.25 -4.11
N PHE A 34 -1.76 4.16 -4.11
CA PHE A 34 -1.99 5.57 -3.90
C PHE A 34 -1.54 6.42 -5.09
N ASP A 35 -2.48 7.18 -5.65
CA ASP A 35 -2.20 8.20 -6.66
C ASP A 35 -1.67 9.46 -5.97
N VAL A 36 -0.34 9.62 -5.99
CA VAL A 36 0.34 10.75 -5.34
C VAL A 36 -0.04 12.12 -5.91
N HIS A 37 -0.50 12.17 -7.17
CA HIS A 37 -0.88 13.41 -7.85
C HIS A 37 -2.34 13.78 -7.53
N ASN A 38 -3.26 12.84 -7.77
CA ASN A 38 -4.70 13.07 -7.59
C ASN A 38 -5.18 12.81 -6.16
N ARG A 39 -4.30 12.35 -5.27
CA ARG A 39 -4.56 12.03 -3.86
C ARG A 39 -5.66 10.99 -3.69
N VAL A 40 -5.59 9.92 -4.49
CA VAL A 40 -6.59 8.84 -4.50
C VAL A 40 -5.98 7.56 -3.92
N LEU A 41 -6.51 7.13 -2.79
CA LEU A 41 -6.28 5.81 -2.23
C LEU A 41 -7.22 4.80 -2.89
N THR A 42 -6.69 3.86 -3.67
CA THR A 42 -7.46 2.73 -4.20
C THR A 42 -7.21 1.48 -3.35
N LEU A 43 -8.27 0.93 -2.78
CA LEU A 43 -8.26 -0.36 -2.10
C LEU A 43 -8.96 -1.42 -2.97
N PRO A 44 -8.42 -2.65 -3.04
CA PRO A 44 -9.04 -3.69 -3.83
C PRO A 44 -10.21 -4.32 -3.06
N VAL A 45 -11.26 -4.72 -3.79
CA VAL A 45 -12.39 -5.42 -3.19
C VAL A 45 -12.09 -6.92 -3.15
N TRP A 46 -11.52 -7.40 -2.06
CA TRP A 46 -11.28 -8.84 -1.85
C TRP A 46 -12.39 -9.44 -0.98
N ALA A 47 -12.88 -10.62 -1.38
CA ALA A 47 -14.00 -11.29 -0.71
C ALA A 47 -13.65 -11.83 0.70
N SER A 48 -12.37 -12.02 1.01
CA SER A 48 -11.92 -12.68 2.25
C SER A 48 -10.55 -12.20 2.74
N LEU A 49 -10.39 -10.88 2.90
CA LEU A 49 -9.18 -10.36 3.56
C LEU A 49 -9.29 -10.44 5.06
N GLU A 50 -8.24 -10.95 5.70
CA GLU A 50 -8.05 -10.73 7.12
C GLU A 50 -7.89 -9.24 7.41
N ASP A 51 -8.49 -8.76 8.49
CA ASP A 51 -8.49 -7.34 8.85
C ASP A 51 -7.07 -6.75 8.89
N PHE A 52 -6.10 -7.51 9.38
CA PHE A 52 -4.70 -7.07 9.46
C PHE A 52 -4.05 -6.81 8.09
N VAL A 53 -4.48 -7.49 7.02
CA VAL A 53 -3.96 -7.23 5.66
C VAL A 53 -4.53 -5.93 5.14
N THR A 54 -5.83 -5.70 5.36
CA THR A 54 -6.48 -4.43 4.98
C THR A 54 -5.85 -3.24 5.71
N ASP A 55 -5.60 -3.40 7.01
CA ASP A 55 -5.00 -2.37 7.85
C ASP A 55 -3.54 -2.11 7.44
N MET A 56 -2.78 -3.15 7.11
CA MET A 56 -1.42 -3.04 6.56
C MET A 56 -1.43 -2.28 5.22
N MET A 57 -2.25 -2.70 4.26
CA MET A 57 -2.35 -2.05 2.95
C MET A 57 -2.74 -0.59 3.08
N THR A 58 -3.76 -0.30 3.87
CA THR A 58 -4.20 1.07 4.14
C THR A 58 -3.07 1.90 4.76
N GLY A 59 -2.36 1.34 5.75
CA GLY A 59 -1.22 1.99 6.38
C GLY A 59 -0.08 2.28 5.42
N HIS A 60 0.23 1.33 4.54
CA HIS A 60 1.25 1.47 3.51
C HIS A 60 0.90 2.65 2.58
N GLU A 61 -0.30 2.66 2.02
CA GLU A 61 -0.72 3.73 1.10
C GLU A 61 -0.89 5.09 1.80
N VAL A 62 -1.31 5.12 3.07
CA VAL A 62 -1.28 6.35 3.88
C VAL A 62 0.17 6.84 4.07
N GLY A 63 1.14 5.94 4.10
CA GLY A 63 2.57 6.29 4.06
C GLY A 63 2.95 7.06 2.80
N HIS A 64 2.44 6.64 1.63
CA HIS A 64 2.63 7.39 0.39
C HIS A 64 1.97 8.77 0.45
N ALA A 65 0.75 8.85 0.99
CA ALA A 65 0.08 10.13 1.17
C ALA A 65 0.96 11.10 2.00
N LEU A 66 1.40 10.67 3.17
CA LEU A 66 2.16 11.53 4.09
C LEU A 66 3.54 11.93 3.59
N TRP A 67 4.23 11.08 2.82
CA TRP A 67 5.67 11.25 2.60
C TRP A 67 6.17 11.08 1.18
N THR A 68 5.36 10.67 0.21
CA THR A 68 5.78 10.57 -1.20
C THR A 68 5.53 11.89 -1.92
N PRO A 69 6.57 12.65 -2.29
CA PRO A 69 6.40 13.92 -2.97
C PRO A 69 6.04 13.71 -4.44
N ALA A 70 4.90 14.24 -4.88
CA ALA A 70 4.45 14.12 -6.27
C ALA A 70 5.44 14.72 -7.29
N SER A 71 6.07 15.85 -6.95
CA SER A 71 7.06 16.51 -7.80
C SER A 71 8.31 15.67 -8.00
N GLY A 72 8.89 15.13 -6.91
CA GLY A 72 10.09 14.28 -6.99
C GLY A 72 9.80 12.95 -7.69
N TRP A 73 8.58 12.42 -7.56
CA TRP A 73 8.16 11.24 -8.30
C TRP A 73 8.11 11.50 -9.82
N LYS A 74 7.56 12.64 -10.23
CA LYS A 74 7.52 13.05 -11.63
C LYS A 74 8.92 13.27 -12.19
N GLU A 75 9.76 14.01 -11.48
CA GLU A 75 11.15 14.28 -11.89
C GLU A 75 11.94 12.99 -12.12
N ALA A 76 11.79 12.00 -11.23
CA ALA A 76 12.46 10.71 -11.39
C ALA A 76 12.00 9.94 -12.64
N LEU A 77 10.71 10.04 -13.01
CA LEU A 77 10.19 9.46 -14.24
C LEU A 77 10.68 10.23 -15.48
N ASP A 78 10.75 11.56 -15.41
CA ASP A 78 11.29 12.41 -16.48
C ASP A 78 12.78 12.14 -16.71
N MET A 79 13.51 11.70 -15.68
CA MET A 79 14.90 11.22 -15.75
C MET A 79 15.03 9.76 -16.21
N GLU A 80 13.94 9.12 -16.64
CA GLU A 80 13.90 7.73 -17.09
C GLU A 80 14.38 6.71 -16.04
N ILE A 81 14.28 7.03 -14.74
CA ILE A 81 14.59 6.07 -13.68
C ILE A 81 13.50 4.98 -13.69
N HIS A 82 13.94 3.72 -13.67
CA HIS A 82 13.02 2.59 -13.72
C HIS A 82 12.03 2.62 -12.54
N LYS A 83 10.74 2.71 -12.84
CA LYS A 83 9.65 2.83 -11.86
C LYS A 83 9.68 1.74 -10.78
N GLY A 84 10.05 0.52 -11.14
CA GLY A 84 10.16 -0.58 -10.17
C GLY A 84 11.20 -0.31 -9.08
N ILE A 85 12.32 0.34 -9.42
CA ILE A 85 13.36 0.71 -8.45
C ILE A 85 12.82 1.80 -7.52
N LEU A 86 12.12 2.80 -8.07
CA LEU A 86 11.48 3.86 -7.29
C LEU A 86 10.50 3.29 -6.27
N ASN A 87 9.61 2.39 -6.70
CA ASN A 87 8.67 1.71 -5.81
C ASN A 87 9.40 0.98 -4.67
N ILE A 88 10.36 0.10 -4.99
CA ILE A 88 11.07 -0.69 -3.96
C ILE A 88 11.71 0.20 -2.89
N VAL A 89 12.41 1.27 -3.32
CA VAL A 89 13.10 2.17 -2.39
C VAL A 89 12.10 3.01 -1.59
N GLU A 90 11.04 3.49 -2.24
CA GLU A 90 10.05 4.34 -1.62
C GLU A 90 9.21 3.59 -0.59
N ASP A 91 8.74 2.39 -0.94
CA ASP A 91 7.94 1.52 -0.09
C ASP A 91 8.71 1.19 1.20
N ALA A 92 10.00 0.84 1.08
CA ALA A 92 10.85 0.60 2.24
C ALA A 92 10.98 1.85 3.14
N ARG A 93 11.06 3.04 2.53
CA ARG A 93 11.18 4.32 3.25
C ARG A 93 9.88 4.72 3.95
N ILE A 94 8.75 4.67 3.26
CA ILE A 94 7.44 5.07 3.80
C ILE A 94 6.95 4.09 4.87
N GLU A 95 7.20 2.79 4.71
CA GLU A 95 6.86 1.81 5.74
C GLU A 95 7.63 2.01 7.04
N LYS A 96 8.93 2.30 6.93
CA LYS A 96 9.75 2.62 8.10
C LYS A 96 9.19 3.84 8.85
N LYS A 97 8.68 4.83 8.11
CA LYS A 97 8.08 6.04 8.68
C LYS A 97 6.70 5.77 9.29
N ILE A 98 5.82 5.03 8.62
CA ILE A 98 4.46 4.76 9.12
C ILE A 98 4.51 3.91 10.40
N LYS A 99 5.38 2.91 10.46
CA LYS A 99 5.59 2.05 11.64
C LYS A 99 6.12 2.84 12.84
N ARG A 100 6.91 3.90 12.61
CA ARG A 100 7.39 4.82 13.67
C ARG A 100 6.32 5.80 14.11
N LYS A 101 5.54 6.33 13.18
CA LYS A 101 4.48 7.30 13.46
C LYS A 101 3.29 6.66 14.18
N TYR A 102 2.91 5.45 13.80
CA TYR A 102 1.78 4.71 14.37
C TYR A 102 2.23 3.32 14.85
N PRO A 103 2.83 3.20 16.06
CA PRO A 103 3.35 1.93 16.57
C PRO A 103 2.32 0.79 16.62
N GLY A 104 1.03 1.12 16.76
CA GLY A 104 -0.07 0.14 16.73
C GLY A 104 -0.21 -0.62 15.40
N ILE A 105 0.32 -0.07 14.30
CA ILE A 105 0.23 -0.70 12.97
C ILE A 105 1.30 -1.78 12.75
N VAL A 106 2.36 -1.81 13.57
CA VAL A 106 3.49 -2.72 13.39
C VAL A 106 3.04 -4.19 13.40
N ARG A 107 2.16 -4.56 14.34
CA ARG A 107 1.64 -5.94 14.44
C ARG A 107 0.81 -6.33 13.20
N PRO A 108 -0.15 -5.52 12.73
CA PRO A 108 -0.81 -5.75 11.44
C PRO A 108 0.15 -5.99 10.28
N PHE A 109 1.20 -5.17 10.14
CA PHE A 109 2.21 -5.36 9.08
C PHE A 109 2.90 -6.72 9.16
N LEU A 110 3.33 -7.15 10.35
CA LEU A 110 4.00 -8.44 10.53
C LEU A 110 3.07 -9.61 10.20
N GLN A 111 1.82 -9.56 10.68
CA GLN A 111 0.83 -10.60 10.41
C GLN A 111 0.45 -10.65 8.92
N ALA A 112 0.31 -9.48 8.28
CA ALA A 112 -0.03 -9.39 6.87
C ALA A 112 1.07 -10.00 5.99
N TYR A 113 2.35 -9.66 6.23
CA TYR A 113 3.44 -10.23 5.46
C TYR A 113 3.55 -11.75 5.61
N ALA A 114 3.39 -12.28 6.83
CA ALA A 114 3.39 -13.73 7.05
C ALA A 114 2.26 -14.41 6.27
N SER A 115 1.03 -13.88 6.34
CA SER A 115 -0.11 -14.42 5.62
C SER A 115 0.03 -14.32 4.10
N LEU A 116 0.51 -13.19 3.57
CA LEU A 116 0.73 -12.99 2.14
C LEU A 116 1.84 -13.92 1.60
N TYR A 117 2.88 -14.16 2.40
CA TYR A 117 3.93 -15.12 2.08
C TYR A 117 3.38 -16.55 1.98
N GLU A 118 2.59 -17.00 2.96
CA GLU A 118 1.93 -18.32 2.94
C GLU A 118 0.99 -18.49 1.72
N LYS A 119 0.38 -17.41 1.26
CA LYS A 119 -0.49 -17.37 0.08
C LYS A 119 0.29 -17.26 -1.25
N ASN A 120 1.62 -17.31 -1.23
CA ASN A 120 2.50 -17.12 -2.40
C ASN A 120 2.22 -15.81 -3.16
N PHE A 121 1.77 -14.76 -2.46
CA PHE A 121 1.35 -13.50 -3.07
C PHE A 121 2.48 -12.81 -3.83
N PHE A 122 3.72 -12.95 -3.34
CA PHE A 122 4.90 -12.28 -3.90
C PHE A 122 5.56 -13.05 -5.05
N GLY A 123 5.05 -14.25 -5.39
CA GLY A 123 5.64 -15.10 -6.42
C GLY A 123 7.05 -15.54 -6.02
N LEU A 124 7.16 -16.59 -5.21
CA LEU A 124 8.46 -17.13 -4.77
C LEU A 124 9.14 -18.00 -5.83
N THR A 125 8.86 -17.75 -7.12
CA THR A 125 9.51 -18.46 -8.23
C THR A 125 11.03 -18.26 -8.10
N PRO A 126 11.81 -19.34 -7.95
CA PRO A 126 13.26 -19.27 -7.89
C PRO A 126 13.82 -18.47 -9.07
N PHE A 127 14.92 -17.76 -8.85
CA PHE A 127 15.52 -16.90 -9.88
C PHE A 127 15.84 -17.70 -11.15
N GLU A 128 16.24 -18.96 -10.98
CA GLU A 128 16.56 -19.92 -12.03
C GLU A 128 15.34 -20.27 -12.92
N GLU A 129 14.12 -20.09 -12.41
CA GLU A 129 12.87 -20.39 -13.09
C GLU A 129 12.24 -19.15 -13.77
N LEU A 130 12.83 -17.96 -13.60
CA LEU A 130 12.26 -16.69 -14.09
C LEU A 130 12.53 -16.38 -15.58
N GLY A 131 13.26 -17.24 -16.31
CA GLY A 131 13.38 -17.15 -17.77
C GLY A 131 14.03 -15.86 -18.31
N PHE A 132 14.82 -15.17 -17.48
CA PHE A 132 15.55 -13.95 -17.87
C PHE A 132 16.86 -14.24 -18.65
N ILE A 133 17.07 -15.49 -19.07
CA ILE A 133 18.18 -15.95 -19.93
C ILE A 133 17.60 -16.83 -21.03
#